data_AF-A0A8S2TA28-F1
#
_entry.id   AF-A0A8S2TA28-F1
#
_cell.length_a   1.000
_cell.length_b   1.000
_cell.length_c   1.000
_cell.angle_alpha   90.00
_cell.angle_beta   90.00
_cell.angle_gamma   90.00
#
_symmetry.space_group_name_H-M   'P 1'
#
loop_
_entity.id
_entity.type
_entity.pdbx_description
1 polymer ?
#
loop_
_entity_poly.entity_id
_entity_poly.type
_entity_poly.pdbx_seq_one_letter_code
_entity_poly.pdbx_strand_id
1 'polypeptide(L)'
;MAYHRGSSNPNSLLNNEDVPSTPSSSTSSSPLVSTSTVSSIITDFCQKFILPRAKIGQVSSEDDLFKFAKRYLELVGLVFFVWLLGYFHFSVSWILLFVLVNLLRQRQRNIFKQRQQMLEAINSDENEKNYIRKHLETIPSWVFFPEVERAEWANKIIKQAWPYCKDFLKKQIFDGVVTPLVRGTNPALADFDFKELDLGDTPPRIDSIKMYTDNIRDQIMMDMEVLYAGDAVIKAKIKQIVCGVKNIQVCWTLIID
;
A
#
# COMPACT_ATOMS: atom_id res chain seq x y z
N MET A 1 -60.99 13.57 -16.96
CA MET A 1 -61.38 12.17 -16.66
C MET A 1 -60.14 11.50 -16.09
N ALA A 2 -60.13 11.19 -14.79
CA ALA A 2 -60.64 9.95 -14.19
C ALA A 2 -59.70 8.76 -14.50
N TYR A 3 -58.75 8.40 -13.62
CA TYR A 3 -58.89 7.64 -12.34
C TYR A 3 -59.30 6.17 -12.51
N HIS A 4 -58.36 5.25 -12.21
CA HIS A 4 -58.48 3.93 -11.54
C HIS A 4 -57.10 3.21 -11.73
N ARG A 5 -56.29 2.76 -10.77
CA ARG A 5 -56.30 2.52 -9.30
C ARG A 5 -56.32 1.04 -8.89
N GLY A 6 -55.13 0.51 -8.63
CA GLY A 6 -54.77 -0.65 -7.80
C GLY A 6 -53.24 -0.58 -7.60
N SER A 7 -52.63 -0.60 -6.41
CA SER A 7 -52.99 -1.15 -5.09
C SER A 7 -53.03 -2.69 -5.09
N SER A 8 -52.36 -3.41 -4.17
CA SER A 8 -51.81 -3.02 -2.85
C SER A 8 -50.38 -3.54 -2.59
N ASN A 9 -49.75 -3.07 -1.51
CA ASN A 9 -48.35 -3.35 -1.11
C ASN A 9 -48.29 -4.46 0.00
N PRO A 10 -47.29 -4.61 0.91
CA PRO A 10 -46.58 -5.90 1.01
C PRO A 10 -46.55 -6.55 2.42
N ASN A 11 -45.80 -7.66 2.54
CA ASN A 11 -45.14 -8.18 3.75
C ASN A 11 -45.98 -8.50 5.00
N SER A 12 -46.27 -9.79 5.23
CA SER A 12 -46.32 -10.43 6.56
C SER A 12 -46.06 -11.95 6.38
N LEU A 13 -44.91 -12.46 6.83
CA LEU A 13 -44.73 -13.21 8.09
C LEU A 13 -45.36 -14.61 8.14
N LEU A 14 -44.51 -15.65 8.18
CA LEU A 14 -44.55 -16.82 9.09
C LEU A 14 -43.58 -17.93 8.60
N ASN A 15 -42.57 -18.24 9.42
CA ASN A 15 -41.99 -19.57 9.70
C ASN A 15 -41.32 -20.41 8.56
N ASN A 16 -40.27 -21.20 8.81
CA ASN A 16 -39.46 -21.42 10.01
C ASN A 16 -38.02 -21.89 9.65
N GLU A 17 -37.07 -21.65 10.58
CA GLU A 17 -36.04 -22.55 11.18
C GLU A 17 -35.44 -23.73 10.33
N ASP A 18 -34.17 -24.15 10.47
CA ASP A 18 -33.27 -24.17 11.64
C ASP A 18 -31.79 -23.86 11.31
N VAL A 19 -31.08 -23.22 12.26
CA VAL A 19 -29.61 -23.29 12.41
C VAL A 19 -29.26 -23.25 13.91
N PRO A 20 -28.66 -24.31 14.49
CA PRO A 20 -28.35 -24.33 15.92
C PRO A 20 -27.10 -23.51 16.25
N SER A 21 -27.22 -22.60 17.22
CA SER A 21 -26.09 -21.84 17.78
C SER A 21 -25.90 -22.12 19.28
N THR A 22 -24.68 -21.92 19.78
CA THR A 22 -24.31 -22.14 21.19
C THR A 22 -24.95 -21.13 22.14
N PRO A 23 -25.58 -21.56 23.25
CA PRO A 23 -26.00 -20.68 24.33
C PRO A 23 -25.00 -20.65 25.50
N SER A 24 -24.96 -19.53 26.21
CA SER A 24 -24.27 -19.34 27.49
C SER A 24 -25.26 -19.17 28.65
N SER A 25 -24.73 -19.24 29.89
CA SER A 25 -25.34 -18.89 31.19
C SER A 25 -26.38 -17.74 31.17
N SER A 26 -27.45 -17.71 31.98
CA SER A 26 -27.97 -18.62 33.05
C SER A 26 -29.47 -18.24 33.34
N THR A 27 -30.21 -18.52 34.43
CA THR A 27 -29.92 -18.82 35.86
C THR A 27 -31.16 -19.42 36.58
N SER A 28 -30.97 -19.86 37.85
CA SER A 28 -31.96 -20.00 38.94
C SER A 28 -33.16 -20.95 38.79
N SER A 29 -33.05 -22.12 39.41
CA SER A 29 -34.04 -22.64 40.38
C SER A 29 -33.35 -23.56 41.39
N SER A 30 -33.90 -23.68 42.61
CA SER A 30 -33.20 -24.31 43.76
C SER A 30 -33.43 -25.83 43.87
N PRO A 31 -32.48 -26.61 44.44
CA PRO A 31 -32.48 -28.07 44.35
C PRO A 31 -33.24 -28.78 45.49
N LEU A 32 -33.74 -30.00 45.20
CA LEU A 32 -34.10 -30.99 46.22
C LEU A 32 -32.85 -31.80 46.60
N VAL A 33 -32.46 -31.71 47.88
CA VAL A 33 -31.24 -32.36 48.41
C VAL A 33 -31.50 -33.84 48.69
N SER A 34 -30.73 -34.71 48.03
CA SER A 34 -30.61 -36.13 48.39
C SER A 34 -29.35 -36.36 49.24
N THR A 35 -29.48 -37.11 50.33
CA THR A 35 -28.62 -37.00 51.52
C THR A 35 -27.28 -37.75 51.47
N SER A 36 -26.92 -38.39 50.36
CA SER A 36 -25.73 -39.27 50.26
C SER A 36 -24.39 -38.55 50.06
N THR A 37 -24.37 -37.38 49.40
CA THR A 37 -23.11 -36.73 48.96
C THR A 37 -22.46 -35.85 50.04
N VAL A 38 -23.20 -35.45 51.08
CA VAL A 38 -22.69 -34.56 52.14
C VAL A 38 -21.63 -35.26 52.99
N SER A 39 -21.77 -36.57 53.21
CA SER A 39 -20.86 -37.34 54.07
C SER A 39 -19.43 -37.40 53.54
N SER A 40 -19.22 -37.50 52.23
CA SER A 40 -17.88 -37.62 51.64
C SER A 40 -17.13 -36.27 51.63
N ILE A 41 -17.85 -35.18 51.35
CA ILE A 41 -17.30 -33.82 51.35
C ILE A 41 -16.80 -33.44 52.74
N ILE A 42 -17.53 -33.79 53.81
CA ILE A 42 -17.12 -33.51 55.19
C ILE A 42 -15.80 -34.22 55.53
N THR A 43 -15.65 -35.51 55.17
CA THR A 43 -14.39 -36.23 55.41
C THR A 43 -13.19 -35.64 54.66
N ASP A 44 -13.33 -35.31 53.38
CA ASP A 44 -12.22 -34.74 52.60
C ASP A 44 -11.85 -33.32 53.07
N PHE A 45 -12.82 -32.54 53.54
CA PHE A 45 -12.56 -31.22 54.13
C PHE A 45 -11.85 -31.34 55.49
N CYS A 46 -12.28 -32.26 56.36
CA CYS A 46 -11.60 -32.54 57.64
C CYS A 46 -10.15 -33.02 57.44
N GLN A 47 -9.91 -33.89 56.46
CA GLN A 47 -8.58 -34.39 56.08
C GLN A 47 -7.62 -33.26 55.67
N LYS A 48 -8.17 -32.15 55.14
CA LYS A 48 -7.41 -31.07 54.49
C LYS A 48 -7.22 -29.81 55.34
N PHE A 49 -7.98 -29.64 56.43
CA PHE A 49 -8.04 -28.38 57.18
C PHE A 49 -7.67 -28.44 58.68
N ILE A 50 -7.59 -29.63 59.30
CA ILE A 50 -7.52 -29.74 60.78
C ILE A 50 -6.15 -30.22 61.33
N LEU A 51 -5.22 -30.68 60.49
CA LEU A 51 -3.85 -31.02 60.92
C LEU A 51 -2.79 -30.13 60.25
N PRO A 52 -2.33 -29.04 60.89
CA PRO A 52 -1.09 -28.37 60.49
C PRO A 52 0.07 -29.35 60.67
N ARG A 53 0.54 -29.94 59.57
CA ARG A 53 1.64 -30.92 59.56
C ARG A 53 2.90 -30.26 60.11
N ALA A 54 3.22 -30.55 61.38
CA ALA A 54 4.33 -29.95 62.10
C ALA A 54 5.66 -30.23 61.41
N LYS A 55 6.15 -29.26 60.62
CA LYS A 55 7.53 -29.24 60.14
C LYS A 55 8.43 -28.89 61.32
N ILE A 56 8.77 -29.91 62.10
CA ILE A 56 9.98 -29.89 62.94
C ILE A 56 11.16 -29.94 61.96
N GLY A 57 11.59 -28.75 61.54
CA GLY A 57 12.62 -28.50 60.53
C GLY A 57 12.89 -27.01 60.52
N GLN A 58 14.15 -26.64 60.81
CA GLN A 58 14.52 -25.31 61.28
C GLN A 58 14.08 -24.16 60.36
N VAL A 59 13.62 -23.07 60.97
CA VAL A 59 13.59 -21.75 60.33
C VAL A 59 15.01 -21.20 60.36
N SER A 60 15.64 -21.04 59.19
CA SER A 60 16.94 -20.40 59.05
C SER A 60 16.84 -18.90 59.29
N SER A 61 16.85 -18.47 60.55
CA SER A 61 16.90 -17.04 60.93
C SER A 61 18.09 -16.31 60.29
N GLU A 62 19.16 -17.02 59.94
CA GLU A 62 20.35 -16.47 59.29
C GLU A 62 20.05 -15.87 57.91
N ASP A 63 19.26 -16.52 57.06
CA ASP A 63 18.98 -16.02 55.70
C ASP A 63 18.27 -14.67 55.72
N ASP A 64 17.28 -14.50 56.61
CA ASP A 64 16.58 -13.23 56.75
C ASP A 64 17.42 -12.19 57.48
N LEU A 65 18.21 -12.59 58.49
CA LEU A 65 19.20 -11.72 59.13
C LEU A 65 20.22 -11.19 58.10
N PHE A 66 20.72 -12.02 57.18
CA PHE A 66 21.62 -11.60 56.10
C PHE A 66 20.92 -10.67 55.10
N LYS A 67 19.64 -10.86 54.78
CA LYS A 67 18.86 -9.93 53.94
C LYS A 67 18.67 -8.57 54.62
N PHE A 68 18.36 -8.53 55.92
CA PHE A 68 18.24 -7.29 56.67
C PHE A 68 19.59 -6.59 56.86
N ALA A 69 20.64 -7.34 57.24
CA ALA A 69 22.00 -6.81 57.38
C ALA A 69 22.53 -6.27 56.05
N LYS A 70 22.29 -6.95 54.93
CA LYS A 70 22.66 -6.46 53.59
C LYS A 70 21.92 -5.17 53.23
N ARG A 71 20.60 -5.10 53.42
CA ARG A 71 19.83 -3.86 53.18
C ARG A 71 20.28 -2.71 54.07
N TYR A 72 20.61 -2.99 55.33
CA TYR A 72 21.14 -2.00 56.27
C TYR A 72 22.54 -1.53 55.84
N LEU A 73 23.41 -2.44 55.39
CA LEU A 73 24.74 -2.12 54.87
C LEU A 73 24.66 -1.31 53.57
N GLU A 74 23.71 -1.60 52.68
CA GLU A 74 23.44 -0.82 51.46
C GLU A 74 22.96 0.60 51.80
N LEU A 75 22.04 0.74 52.78
CA LEU A 75 21.57 2.05 53.27
C LEU A 75 22.67 2.86 53.96
N VAL A 76 23.39 2.26 54.91
CA VAL A 76 24.52 2.92 55.61
C VAL A 76 25.64 3.26 54.62
N GLY A 77 25.93 2.39 53.66
CA GLY A 77 26.91 2.65 52.60
C GLY A 77 26.51 3.83 51.72
N LEU A 78 25.22 3.96 51.35
CA LEU A 78 24.71 5.10 50.60
C LEU A 78 24.80 6.41 51.41
N VAL A 79 24.37 6.39 52.68
CA VAL A 79 24.46 7.56 53.58
C VAL A 79 25.92 7.96 53.82
N PHE A 80 26.82 7.00 54.03
CA PHE A 80 28.26 7.24 54.20
C PHE A 80 28.90 7.80 52.93
N PHE A 81 28.49 7.32 51.74
CA PHE A 81 28.97 7.86 50.46
C PHE A 81 28.48 9.29 50.22
N VAL A 82 27.23 9.61 50.55
CA VAL A 82 26.69 10.98 50.49
C VAL A 82 27.40 11.90 51.52
N TRP A 83 27.69 11.39 52.72
CA TRP A 83 28.44 12.12 53.74
C TRP A 83 29.89 12.39 53.31
N LEU A 84 30.58 11.39 52.73
CA LEU A 84 31.92 11.56 52.13
C LEU A 84 31.93 12.59 50.99
N LEU A 85 30.94 12.56 50.11
CA LEU A 85 30.79 13.54 49.02
C LEU A 85 30.65 14.98 49.56
N GLY A 86 29.90 15.15 50.66
CA GLY A 86 29.82 16.44 51.36
C GLY A 86 31.13 16.83 52.03
N TYR A 87 31.77 15.90 52.74
CA TYR A 87 32.99 16.15 53.53
C TYR A 87 34.22 16.51 52.68
N PHE A 88 34.41 15.85 51.53
CA PHE A 88 35.62 16.01 50.72
C PHE A 88 35.65 17.25 49.79
N HIS A 89 34.55 18.01 49.69
CA HIS A 89 34.45 19.17 48.78
C HIS A 89 34.87 18.84 47.32
N PHE A 90 34.66 17.60 46.87
CA PHE A 90 35.04 17.16 45.51
C PHE A 90 34.35 18.05 44.48
N SER A 91 35.15 18.73 43.64
CA SER A 91 34.66 19.79 42.75
C SER A 91 33.46 19.33 41.93
N VAL A 92 32.35 20.08 42.02
CA VAL A 92 31.04 19.81 41.37
C VAL A 92 31.18 19.49 39.88
N SER A 93 32.21 20.04 39.24
CA SER A 93 32.69 19.73 37.89
C SER A 93 32.77 18.22 37.58
N TRP A 94 33.19 17.37 38.51
CA TRP A 94 33.26 15.90 38.29
C TRP A 94 31.88 15.25 38.23
N ILE A 95 30.95 15.70 39.06
CA ILE A 95 29.55 15.23 39.06
C ILE A 95 28.87 15.71 37.78
N LEU A 96 29.08 16.97 37.39
CA LEU A 96 28.59 17.53 36.12
C LEU A 96 29.16 16.80 34.91
N LEU A 97 30.45 16.45 34.90
CA LEU A 97 31.09 15.67 33.84
C LEU A 97 30.49 14.27 33.74
N PHE A 98 30.26 13.59 34.87
CA PHE A 98 29.59 12.29 34.86
C PHE A 98 28.15 12.38 34.32
N VAL A 99 27.38 13.38 34.72
CA VAL A 99 26.02 13.62 34.20
C VAL A 99 26.06 13.92 32.70
N LEU A 100 26.95 14.81 32.25
CA LEU A 100 27.12 15.17 30.84
C LEU A 100 27.48 13.94 29.98
N VAL A 101 28.43 13.11 30.41
CA VAL A 101 28.81 11.87 29.72
C VAL A 101 27.63 10.89 29.65
N ASN A 102 26.81 10.78 30.70
CA ASN A 102 25.63 9.92 30.67
C ASN A 102 24.53 10.47 29.73
N LEU A 103 24.27 11.79 29.73
CA LEU A 103 23.33 12.42 28.81
C LEU A 103 23.78 12.28 27.34
N LEU A 104 25.08 12.44 27.06
CA LEU A 104 25.65 12.20 25.72
C LEU A 104 25.54 10.72 25.31
N ARG A 105 25.85 9.77 26.20
CA ARG A 105 25.66 8.33 25.96
C ARG A 105 24.19 7.97 25.73
N GLN A 106 23.27 8.59 26.46
CA GLN A 106 21.83 8.39 26.31
C GLN A 106 21.33 8.93 24.97
N ARG A 107 21.76 10.15 24.58
CA ARG A 107 21.45 10.73 23.27
C ARG A 107 21.99 9.89 22.12
N GLN A 108 23.24 9.42 22.20
CA GLN A 108 23.84 8.51 21.23
C GLN A 108 23.09 7.17 21.14
N ARG A 109 22.73 6.56 22.28
CA ARG A 109 21.91 5.34 22.33
C ARG A 109 20.53 5.53 21.68
N ASN A 110 19.89 6.68 21.87
CA ASN A 110 18.58 6.96 21.26
C ASN A 110 18.70 7.11 19.72
N ILE A 111 19.70 7.85 19.23
CA ILE A 111 19.98 7.99 17.80
C ILE A 111 20.33 6.64 17.17
N PHE A 112 21.14 5.82 17.85
CA PHE A 112 21.50 4.48 17.36
C PHE A 112 20.27 3.56 17.28
N LYS A 113 19.39 3.56 18.29
CA LYS A 113 18.13 2.81 18.27
C LYS A 113 17.23 3.20 17.10
N GLN A 114 17.04 4.51 16.87
CA GLN A 114 16.25 5.02 15.74
C GLN A 114 16.83 4.57 14.39
N ARG A 115 18.16 4.58 14.23
CA ARG A 115 18.81 4.07 13.02
C ARG A 115 18.64 2.56 12.84
N GLN A 116 18.74 1.77 13.90
CA GLN A 116 18.51 0.32 13.82
C GLN A 116 17.06 0.02 13.41
N GLN A 117 16.08 0.68 14.02
CA GLN A 117 14.66 0.53 13.67
C GLN A 117 14.36 0.95 12.21
N MET A 118 15.01 2.00 11.71
CA MET A 118 14.89 2.41 10.31
C MET A 118 15.51 1.39 9.34
N LEU A 119 16.68 0.83 9.68
CA LEU A 119 17.33 -0.21 8.87
C LEU A 119 16.52 -1.52 8.91
N GLU A 120 15.97 -1.88 10.06
CA GLU A 120 15.09 -3.04 10.24
C GLU A 120 13.82 -2.91 9.39
N ALA A 121 13.20 -1.71 9.36
CA ALA A 121 12.05 -1.42 8.50
C ALA A 121 12.39 -1.47 7.00
N ILE A 122 13.53 -0.92 6.57
CA ILE A 122 13.99 -1.02 5.17
C ILE A 122 14.22 -2.49 4.79
N ASN A 123 14.85 -3.26 5.68
CA ASN A 123 15.08 -4.69 5.48
C ASN A 123 13.78 -5.50 5.45
N SER A 124 12.74 -5.16 6.24
CA SER A 124 11.44 -5.82 6.14
C SER A 124 10.75 -5.50 4.82
N ASP A 125 10.76 -4.23 4.40
CA ASP A 125 10.23 -3.77 3.11
C ASP A 125 10.85 -4.51 1.92
N GLU A 126 12.17 -4.69 1.92
CA GLU A 126 12.88 -5.45 0.88
C GLU A 126 12.58 -6.95 0.97
N ASN A 127 12.52 -7.53 2.17
CA ASN A 127 12.16 -8.93 2.36
C ASN A 127 10.72 -9.24 1.90
N GLU A 128 9.75 -8.37 2.17
CA GLU A 128 8.37 -8.51 1.68
C GLU A 128 8.31 -8.42 0.16
N LYS A 129 8.96 -7.42 -0.46
CA LYS A 129 9.03 -7.29 -1.93
C LYS A 129 9.69 -8.52 -2.57
N ASN A 130 10.75 -9.05 -1.96
CA ASN A 130 11.45 -10.25 -2.46
C ASN A 130 10.68 -11.55 -2.20
N TYR A 131 9.90 -11.63 -1.11
CA TYR A 131 8.96 -12.73 -0.86
C TYR A 131 7.84 -12.74 -1.89
N ILE A 132 7.22 -11.57 -2.16
CA ILE A 132 6.17 -11.40 -3.17
C ILE A 132 6.70 -11.81 -4.55
N ARG A 133 7.84 -11.26 -5.00
CA ARG A 133 8.47 -11.61 -6.29
C ARG A 133 8.64 -13.13 -6.49
N LYS A 134 9.19 -13.83 -5.50
CA LYS A 134 9.37 -15.30 -5.55
C LYS A 134 8.05 -16.08 -5.62
N HIS A 135 6.95 -15.53 -5.10
CA HIS A 135 5.63 -16.14 -5.27
C HIS A 135 5.01 -15.79 -6.63
N LEU A 136 5.23 -14.57 -7.15
CA LEU A 136 4.86 -14.18 -8.51
C LEU A 136 5.55 -15.08 -9.57
N GLU A 137 6.81 -15.46 -9.36
CA GLU A 137 7.54 -16.44 -10.20
C GLU A 137 6.87 -17.83 -10.25
N THR A 138 6.03 -18.18 -9.27
CA THR A 138 5.25 -19.43 -9.24
C THR A 138 3.80 -19.29 -9.72
N ILE A 139 3.37 -18.08 -10.08
CA ILE A 139 2.06 -17.85 -10.67
C ILE A 139 2.05 -18.40 -12.12
N PRO A 140 1.05 -19.20 -12.51
CA PRO A 140 1.01 -19.78 -13.85
C PRO A 140 0.75 -18.70 -14.91
N SER A 141 1.28 -18.92 -16.12
CA SER A 141 1.36 -17.92 -17.20
C SER A 141 0.02 -17.34 -17.70
N TRP A 142 -1.12 -17.92 -17.33
CA TRP A 142 -2.46 -17.36 -17.59
C TRP A 142 -2.89 -16.26 -16.60
N VAL A 143 -2.09 -16.00 -15.55
CA VAL A 143 -2.18 -14.80 -14.69
C VAL A 143 -0.87 -14.00 -14.78
N PHE A 144 -0.13 -14.12 -15.89
CA PHE A 144 0.93 -13.17 -16.20
C PHE A 144 0.28 -11.89 -16.75
N PHE A 145 0.44 -10.78 -16.04
CA PHE A 145 0.01 -9.48 -16.55
C PHE A 145 0.88 -9.12 -17.76
N PRO A 146 0.32 -8.83 -18.94
CA PRO A 146 1.13 -8.42 -20.07
C PRO A 146 1.76 -7.06 -19.76
N GLU A 147 3.08 -6.95 -19.94
CA GLU A 147 3.82 -5.67 -19.92
C GLU A 147 3.26 -4.65 -20.91
N VAL A 148 2.52 -5.15 -21.91
CA VAL A 148 1.71 -4.38 -22.86
C VAL A 148 0.33 -4.13 -22.26
N GLU A 149 0.12 -2.92 -21.73
CA GLU A 149 -1.22 -2.46 -21.37
C GLU A 149 -1.98 -1.98 -22.61
N ARG A 150 -3.25 -2.41 -22.74
CA ARG A 150 -4.17 -1.92 -23.77
C ARG A 150 -4.91 -0.68 -23.26
N ALA A 151 -4.47 0.49 -23.71
CA ALA A 151 -5.02 1.78 -23.28
C ALA A 151 -6.41 2.10 -23.89
N GLU A 152 -7.42 1.26 -23.65
CA GLU A 152 -8.79 1.48 -24.11
C GLU A 152 -9.40 2.81 -23.63
N TRP A 153 -8.99 3.29 -22.46
CA TRP A 153 -9.40 4.58 -21.92
C TRP A 153 -8.86 5.74 -22.77
N ALA A 154 -7.58 5.67 -23.19
CA ALA A 154 -6.97 6.65 -24.07
C ALA A 154 -7.62 6.62 -25.46
N ASN A 155 -7.89 5.42 -26.00
CA ASN A 155 -8.61 5.25 -27.26
C ASN A 155 -10.02 5.87 -27.24
N LYS A 156 -10.72 5.84 -26.09
CA LYS A 156 -12.02 6.54 -25.91
C LYS A 156 -11.85 8.07 -25.94
N ILE A 157 -10.81 8.60 -25.29
CA ILE A 157 -10.48 10.04 -25.30
C ILE A 157 -10.09 10.50 -26.71
N ILE A 158 -9.20 9.78 -27.40
CA ILE A 158 -8.77 10.10 -28.77
C ILE A 158 -9.97 10.11 -29.72
N LYS A 159 -10.89 9.13 -29.61
CA LYS A 159 -12.12 9.12 -30.41
C LYS A 159 -13.02 10.33 -30.16
N GLN A 160 -13.11 10.83 -28.92
CA GLN A 160 -13.86 12.04 -28.59
C GLN A 160 -13.15 13.33 -29.05
N ALA A 161 -11.82 13.35 -29.03
CA ALA A 161 -11.01 14.48 -29.49
C ALA A 161 -10.90 14.56 -31.03
N TRP A 162 -11.04 13.43 -31.73
CA TRP A 162 -10.80 13.31 -33.18
C TRP A 162 -11.43 14.39 -34.07
N PRO A 163 -12.71 14.80 -33.94
CA PRO A 163 -13.26 15.87 -34.77
C PRO A 163 -12.50 17.20 -34.63
N TYR A 164 -12.06 17.56 -33.42
CA TYR A 164 -11.25 18.75 -33.18
C TYR A 164 -9.83 18.59 -33.73
N CYS A 165 -9.23 17.40 -33.59
CA CYS A 165 -7.94 17.07 -34.19
C CYS A 165 -7.98 17.17 -35.71
N LYS A 166 -9.03 16.64 -36.39
CA LYS A 166 -9.20 16.75 -37.84
C LYS A 166 -9.19 18.20 -38.31
N ASP A 167 -9.96 19.04 -37.63
CA ASP A 167 -10.10 20.46 -37.95
C ASP A 167 -8.79 21.24 -37.74
N PHE A 168 -8.07 20.94 -36.66
CA PHE A 168 -6.74 21.51 -36.37
C PHE A 168 -5.68 21.06 -37.39
N LEU A 169 -5.57 19.75 -37.64
CA LEU A 169 -4.60 19.17 -38.57
C LEU A 169 -4.76 19.80 -39.96
N LYS A 170 -6.00 19.89 -40.46
CA LYS A 170 -6.33 20.54 -41.73
C LYS A 170 -5.88 22.00 -41.77
N LYS A 171 -6.43 22.83 -40.88
CA LYS A 171 -6.29 24.30 -40.91
C LYS A 171 -4.91 24.82 -40.48
N GLN A 172 -4.16 24.06 -39.68
CA GLN A 172 -2.89 24.51 -39.11
C GLN A 172 -1.70 23.74 -39.68
N ILE A 173 -1.76 22.40 -39.70
CA ILE A 173 -0.63 21.60 -40.20
C ILE A 173 -0.62 21.53 -41.73
N PHE A 174 -1.71 21.11 -42.37
CA PHE A 174 -1.70 20.93 -43.82
C PHE A 174 -1.69 22.26 -44.59
N ASP A 175 -2.63 23.16 -44.28
CA ASP A 175 -2.71 24.47 -44.95
C ASP A 175 -1.52 25.38 -44.55
N GLY A 176 -1.18 25.43 -43.26
CA GLY A 176 -0.19 26.36 -42.70
C GLY A 176 1.27 25.90 -42.74
N VAL A 177 1.56 24.60 -42.75
CA VAL A 177 2.94 24.06 -42.65
C VAL A 177 3.30 23.17 -43.84
N VAL A 178 2.52 22.12 -44.14
CA VAL A 178 2.86 21.15 -45.20
C VAL A 178 2.82 21.81 -46.58
N THR A 179 1.78 22.60 -46.87
CA THR A 179 1.64 23.29 -48.17
C THR A 179 2.84 24.20 -48.50
N PRO A 180 3.25 25.15 -47.65
CA PRO A 180 4.44 25.97 -47.93
C PRO A 180 5.75 25.16 -47.94
N LEU A 181 5.91 24.12 -47.10
CA LEU A 181 7.09 23.25 -47.15
C LEU A 181 7.22 22.51 -48.49
N VAL A 182 6.13 21.93 -49.01
CA VAL A 182 6.15 21.23 -50.31
C VAL A 182 6.44 22.21 -51.45
N ARG A 183 5.83 23.41 -51.43
CA ARG A 183 6.12 24.48 -52.41
C ARG A 183 7.59 24.94 -52.36
N GLY A 184 8.18 25.01 -51.16
CA GLY A 184 9.58 25.39 -50.95
C GLY A 184 10.60 24.30 -51.29
N THR A 185 10.18 23.03 -51.36
CA THR A 185 11.09 21.88 -51.59
C THR A 185 11.61 21.83 -53.03
N ASN A 186 10.82 22.23 -54.03
CA ASN A 186 11.22 22.20 -55.44
C ASN A 186 10.40 23.20 -56.27
N PRO A 187 11.02 24.04 -57.14
CA PRO A 187 10.29 24.99 -57.98
C PRO A 187 9.27 24.34 -58.95
N ALA A 188 9.41 23.06 -59.27
CA ALA A 188 8.39 22.31 -60.02
C ALA A 188 7.07 22.16 -59.24
N LEU A 189 7.13 22.18 -57.91
CA LEU A 189 6.02 22.03 -56.95
C LEU A 189 5.51 23.38 -56.40
N ALA A 190 5.95 24.52 -56.95
CA ALA A 190 5.51 25.84 -56.48
C ALA A 190 3.99 26.08 -56.63
N ASP A 191 3.33 25.42 -57.60
CA ASP A 191 1.86 25.35 -57.77
C ASP A 191 1.28 24.02 -57.24
N PHE A 192 1.81 23.52 -56.13
CA PHE A 192 1.21 22.42 -55.35
C PHE A 192 0.09 22.96 -54.46
N ASP A 193 -1.09 22.35 -54.46
CA ASP A 193 -2.24 22.82 -53.67
C ASP A 193 -3.15 21.64 -53.25
N PHE A 194 -3.64 21.63 -52.00
CA PHE A 194 -4.57 20.59 -51.54
C PHE A 194 -6.00 20.94 -51.95
N LYS A 195 -6.61 20.12 -52.83
CA LYS A 195 -8.01 20.29 -53.25
C LYS A 195 -9.00 19.71 -52.24
N GLU A 196 -8.64 18.58 -51.66
CA GLU A 196 -9.52 17.81 -50.79
C GLU A 196 -8.64 17.11 -49.76
N LEU A 197 -8.95 17.35 -48.49
CA LEU A 197 -8.27 16.75 -47.36
C LEU A 197 -9.33 16.33 -46.37
N ASP A 198 -9.50 15.01 -46.27
CA ASP A 198 -10.27 14.34 -45.24
C ASP A 198 -9.39 13.26 -44.60
N LEU A 199 -9.46 13.15 -43.29
CA LEU A 199 -8.72 12.18 -42.48
C LEU A 199 -9.62 11.01 -42.05
N GLY A 200 -10.81 10.88 -42.64
CA GLY A 200 -11.78 9.81 -42.35
C GLY A 200 -12.43 9.98 -40.98
N ASP A 201 -13.40 9.13 -40.64
CA ASP A 201 -13.98 9.17 -39.28
C ASP A 201 -13.33 8.19 -38.30
N THR A 202 -12.44 7.33 -38.81
CA THR A 202 -11.64 6.42 -37.98
C THR A 202 -10.44 7.16 -37.34
N PRO A 203 -10.38 7.29 -36.01
CA PRO A 203 -9.23 7.88 -35.33
C PRO A 203 -8.02 6.93 -35.29
N PRO A 204 -6.79 7.44 -35.02
CA PRO A 204 -5.69 6.59 -34.62
C PRO A 204 -6.00 5.87 -33.31
N ARG A 205 -5.47 4.65 -33.15
CA ARG A 205 -5.59 3.79 -31.98
C ARG A 205 -4.21 3.50 -31.42
N ILE A 206 -4.07 3.60 -30.10
CA ILE A 206 -2.95 3.01 -29.36
C ILE A 206 -3.25 1.52 -29.18
N ASP A 207 -2.36 0.64 -29.63
CA ASP A 207 -2.54 -0.82 -29.45
C ASP A 207 -1.73 -1.39 -28.29
N SER A 208 -0.49 -0.90 -28.10
CA SER A 208 0.38 -1.26 -26.99
C SER A 208 0.97 -0.02 -26.30
N ILE A 209 1.09 -0.09 -24.96
CA ILE A 209 1.96 0.78 -24.16
C ILE A 209 2.81 -0.12 -23.24
N LYS A 210 4.10 0.17 -23.12
CA LYS A 210 5.00 -0.38 -22.09
C LYS A 210 5.67 0.77 -21.35
N MET A 211 5.80 0.68 -20.03
CA MET A 211 6.52 1.65 -19.21
C MET A 211 7.64 0.98 -18.43
N TYR A 212 8.88 1.43 -18.61
CA TYR A 212 10.05 0.84 -17.95
C TYR A 212 10.37 1.61 -16.66
N THR A 213 9.94 1.07 -15.52
CA THR A 213 10.09 1.72 -14.20
C THR A 213 11.42 1.39 -13.49
N ASP A 214 12.15 0.36 -13.93
CA ASP A 214 13.31 -0.19 -13.19
C ASP A 214 14.62 0.60 -13.34
N ASN A 215 14.71 1.60 -14.23
CA ASN A 215 15.97 2.25 -14.60
C ASN A 215 16.01 3.74 -14.29
N ILE A 216 16.99 4.12 -13.47
CA ILE A 216 17.40 5.51 -13.15
C ILE A 216 16.35 6.26 -12.31
N ARG A 217 16.81 7.12 -11.39
CA ARG A 217 15.90 8.03 -10.66
C ARG A 217 15.61 9.24 -11.54
N ASP A 218 14.36 9.68 -11.52
CA ASP A 218 13.87 10.93 -12.15
C ASP A 218 13.71 10.89 -13.69
N GLN A 219 13.56 9.70 -14.30
CA GLN A 219 13.22 9.50 -15.72
C GLN A 219 12.04 8.51 -15.89
N ILE A 220 11.33 8.55 -17.01
CA ILE A 220 10.19 7.66 -17.33
C ILE A 220 10.29 7.21 -18.79
N MET A 221 10.94 6.07 -19.01
CA MET A 221 11.03 5.45 -20.34
C MET A 221 9.71 4.75 -20.71
N MET A 222 9.17 5.03 -21.90
CA MET A 222 7.90 4.45 -22.38
C MET A 222 7.92 4.17 -23.89
N ASP A 223 7.58 2.93 -24.26
CA ASP A 223 7.23 2.56 -25.63
C ASP A 223 5.71 2.65 -25.83
N MET A 224 5.27 3.20 -26.96
CA MET A 224 3.86 3.25 -27.37
C MET A 224 3.71 2.93 -28.86
N GLU A 225 2.85 1.97 -29.20
CA GLU A 225 2.53 1.65 -30.59
C GLU A 225 1.19 2.26 -31.00
N VAL A 226 1.21 3.09 -32.05
CA VAL A 226 0.07 3.83 -32.58
C VAL A 226 -0.23 3.35 -33.99
N LEU A 227 -1.39 2.74 -34.17
CA LEU A 227 -1.93 2.30 -35.45
C LEU A 227 -3.00 3.28 -35.95
N TYR A 228 -2.79 3.85 -37.14
CA TYR A 228 -3.79 4.57 -37.89
C TYR A 228 -4.16 3.76 -39.13
N ALA A 229 -5.43 3.34 -39.22
CA ALA A 229 -5.97 2.57 -40.34
C ALA A 229 -7.28 3.21 -40.81
N GLY A 230 -7.18 4.44 -41.34
CA GLY A 230 -8.33 5.27 -41.67
C GLY A 230 -8.65 5.35 -43.16
N ASP A 231 -9.90 5.70 -43.43
CA ASP A 231 -10.48 5.97 -44.75
C ASP A 231 -10.07 7.35 -45.33
N ALA A 232 -8.94 7.92 -44.87
CA ALA A 232 -8.44 9.22 -45.30
C ALA A 232 -8.35 9.34 -46.83
N VAL A 233 -8.74 10.51 -47.32
CA VAL A 233 -8.68 10.90 -48.73
C VAL A 233 -7.94 12.23 -48.84
N ILE A 234 -6.75 12.18 -49.43
CA ILE A 234 -5.91 13.36 -49.68
C ILE A 234 -5.80 13.53 -51.19
N LYS A 235 -6.28 14.65 -51.74
CA LYS A 235 -6.15 15.00 -53.16
C LYS A 235 -5.38 16.30 -53.30
N ALA A 236 -4.26 16.23 -54.02
CA ALA A 236 -3.43 17.38 -54.36
C ALA A 236 -3.51 17.70 -55.86
N LYS A 237 -3.32 18.96 -56.20
CA LYS A 237 -3.16 19.47 -57.55
C LYS A 237 -1.73 19.98 -57.72
N ILE A 238 -1.10 19.67 -58.85
CA ILE A 238 0.15 20.29 -59.30
C ILE A 238 -0.07 20.75 -60.74
N LYS A 239 -0.16 22.07 -60.98
CA LYS A 239 -0.39 22.69 -62.31
C LYS A 239 -1.69 22.25 -62.99
N GLN A 240 -1.67 21.16 -63.74
CA GLN A 240 -2.86 20.56 -64.38
C GLN A 240 -3.10 19.11 -63.97
N ILE A 241 -2.14 18.47 -63.29
CA ILE A 241 -2.25 17.10 -62.80
C ILE A 241 -2.94 17.13 -61.44
N VAL A 242 -3.93 16.26 -61.24
CA VAL A 242 -4.53 15.99 -59.93
C VAL A 242 -4.13 14.57 -59.53
N CYS A 243 -3.51 14.45 -58.36
CA CYS A 243 -3.15 13.18 -57.75
C CYS A 243 -3.90 13.02 -56.42
N GLY A 244 -3.96 11.79 -55.89
CA GLY A 244 -4.52 11.58 -54.58
C GLY A 244 -4.25 10.20 -54.01
N VAL A 245 -4.27 10.12 -52.69
CA VAL A 245 -4.08 8.90 -51.89
C VAL A 245 -5.37 8.63 -51.14
N LYS A 246 -5.71 7.35 -50.97
CA LYS A 246 -6.85 6.86 -50.20
C LYS A 246 -6.42 5.74 -49.27
N ASN A 247 -7.19 5.50 -48.20
CA ASN A 247 -7.04 4.36 -47.29
C ASN A 247 -5.63 4.29 -46.68
N ILE A 248 -5.20 5.40 -46.08
CA ILE A 248 -3.86 5.53 -45.51
C ILE A 248 -3.74 4.65 -44.27
N GLN A 249 -2.86 3.66 -44.34
CA GLN A 249 -2.49 2.80 -43.21
C GLN A 249 -1.06 3.13 -42.77
N VAL A 250 -0.90 3.35 -41.47
CA VAL A 250 0.33 3.80 -40.82
C VAL A 250 0.42 3.14 -39.44
N CYS A 251 1.54 2.47 -39.16
CA CYS A 251 1.90 2.09 -37.79
C CYS A 251 3.16 2.87 -37.39
N TRP A 252 3.18 3.40 -36.17
CA TRP A 252 4.31 4.10 -35.58
C TRP A 252 4.61 3.55 -34.19
N THR A 253 5.89 3.31 -33.91
CA THR A 253 6.39 3.13 -32.54
C THR A 253 6.94 4.48 -32.06
N LEU A 254 6.35 5.01 -31.00
CA LEU A 254 6.84 6.17 -30.27
C LEU A 254 7.64 5.67 -29.06
N ILE A 255 8.87 6.13 -28.93
CA ILE A 255 9.74 5.92 -27.77
C ILE A 255 9.87 7.27 -27.07
N ILE A 256 9.76 7.28 -25.74
CA ILE A 256 9.95 8.45 -24.89
C ILE A 256 10.97 8.08 -23.81
N ASP A 257 11.96 8.95 -23.61
CA ASP A 257 13.07 8.85 -22.63
C ASP A 257 13.06 10.06 -21.67
#